data_AF-A0A956S305-F1
#
_entry.id   AF-A0A956S305-F1
#
_cell.length_a   1.000
_cell.length_b   1.000
_cell.length_c   1.000
_cell.angle_alpha   90.00
_cell.angle_beta   90.00
_cell.angle_gamma   90.00
#
_symmetry.space_group_name_H-M   'P 1'
#
loop_
_entity.id
_entity.type
_entity.pdbx_description
1 polymer ?
#
loop_
_entity_poly.entity_id
_entity_poly.type
_entity_poly.pdbx_seq_one_letter_code
_entity_poly.pdbx_strand_id
1 'polypeptide(L)'
;MANASAESAGLTWLLFAMMTVVSWGLYGVFLHSGQIGMADIVNGRYKAFLFVGIAYLLVAVIGSIIMLFVGGASWTFTAKGMGWSLIAGVVGAIGAFCVLLAFGAKGSPAVVMSIIFAGAPIVNAVVALMMHPPAGGWSSLRWQFIAGIILAALGGFLVTMYRPGTAPAAKPTAAIEHHAGGGQ
;
A
#
# COMPACT_ATOMS: atom_id res chain seq x y z
N MET A 1 -9.39 -37.46 -13.29
CA MET A 1 -9.27 -36.01 -13.52
C MET A 1 -9.26 -35.22 -12.19
N ALA A 2 -8.53 -35.67 -11.16
CA ALA A 2 -8.53 -35.06 -9.82
C ALA A 2 -7.19 -34.41 -9.42
N ASN A 3 -6.14 -34.54 -10.24
CA ASN A 3 -4.80 -34.06 -9.91
C ASN A 3 -4.40 -32.74 -10.60
N ALA A 4 -5.16 -32.25 -11.59
CA ALA A 4 -4.83 -30.99 -12.28
C ALA A 4 -5.38 -29.74 -11.55
N SER A 5 -6.42 -29.88 -10.71
CA SER A 5 -7.03 -28.78 -9.96
C SER A 5 -6.28 -28.41 -8.68
N ALA A 6 -5.57 -29.36 -8.06
CA ALA A 6 -4.80 -29.13 -6.84
C ALA A 6 -3.52 -28.31 -7.08
N GLU A 7 -2.86 -28.49 -8.23
CA GLU A 7 -1.65 -27.75 -8.59
C GLU A 7 -1.95 -26.27 -8.91
N SER A 8 -3.07 -26.00 -9.60
CA SER A 8 -3.58 -24.64 -9.88
C SER A 8 -4.05 -23.90 -8.61
N ALA A 9 -4.69 -24.62 -7.67
CA ALA A 9 -5.03 -24.07 -6.36
C ALA A 9 -3.79 -23.71 -5.53
N GLY A 10 -2.68 -24.44 -5.70
CA GLY A 10 -1.45 -24.29 -4.90
C GLY A 10 -0.74 -22.94 -5.02
N LEU A 11 -0.89 -22.23 -6.15
CA LEU A 11 -0.22 -20.94 -6.42
C LEU A 11 -1.19 -19.76 -6.61
N THR A 12 -2.49 -19.99 -6.61
CA THR A 12 -3.49 -18.92 -6.78
C THR A 12 -3.41 -17.88 -5.65
N TRP A 13 -3.13 -18.30 -4.41
CA TRP A 13 -2.90 -17.37 -3.30
C TRP A 13 -1.68 -16.47 -3.53
N LEU A 14 -0.61 -17.00 -4.16
CA LEU A 14 0.60 -16.25 -4.47
C LEU A 14 0.29 -15.22 -5.56
N LEU A 15 -0.49 -15.61 -6.57
CA LEU A 15 -0.96 -14.67 -7.60
C LEU A 15 -1.72 -13.49 -6.95
N PHE A 16 -2.68 -13.75 -6.06
CA PHE A 16 -3.41 -12.69 -5.36
C PHE A 16 -2.52 -11.84 -4.44
N ALA A 17 -1.53 -12.45 -3.78
CA ALA A 17 -0.53 -11.71 -3.02
C ALA A 17 0.29 -10.78 -3.93
N MET A 18 0.74 -11.25 -5.10
CA MET A 18 1.47 -10.42 -6.05
C MET A 18 0.61 -9.31 -6.66
N MET A 19 -0.67 -9.57 -6.94
CA MET A 19 -1.63 -8.53 -7.33
C MET A 19 -1.78 -7.46 -6.25
N THR A 20 -1.75 -7.88 -4.97
CA THR A 20 -1.76 -6.97 -3.83
C THR A 20 -0.50 -6.10 -3.81
N VAL A 21 0.69 -6.70 -4.02
CA VAL A 21 1.96 -5.97 -4.11
C VAL A 21 1.91 -4.91 -5.22
N VAL A 22 1.41 -5.26 -6.41
CA VAL A 22 1.28 -4.30 -7.52
C VAL A 22 0.30 -3.19 -7.17
N SER A 23 -0.88 -3.54 -6.64
CA SER A 23 -1.94 -2.57 -6.33
C SER A 23 -1.49 -1.57 -5.26
N TRP A 24 -0.87 -2.05 -4.20
CA TRP A 24 -0.36 -1.24 -3.10
C TRP A 24 0.94 -0.50 -3.45
N GLY A 25 1.78 -1.06 -4.32
CA GLY A 25 2.96 -0.36 -4.85
C GLY A 25 2.58 0.84 -5.73
N LEU A 26 1.56 0.70 -6.58
CA LEU A 26 1.04 1.78 -7.43
C LEU A 26 0.24 2.82 -6.64
N TYR A 27 -0.40 2.39 -5.54
CA TYR A 27 -1.27 3.24 -4.72
C TYR A 27 -0.62 4.57 -4.34
N GLY A 28 0.65 4.58 -3.90
CA GLY A 28 1.32 5.81 -3.50
C GLY A 28 1.51 6.83 -4.62
N VAL A 29 1.86 6.33 -5.80
CA VAL A 29 2.02 7.16 -7.01
C VAL A 29 0.67 7.71 -7.44
N PHE A 30 -0.36 6.87 -7.53
CA PHE A 30 -1.69 7.29 -7.95
C PHE A 30 -2.36 8.22 -6.96
N LEU A 31 -2.20 7.99 -5.66
CA LEU A 31 -2.72 8.88 -4.62
C LEU A 31 -2.03 10.23 -4.72
N HIS A 32 -0.70 10.28 -4.80
CA HIS A 32 0.03 11.53 -4.94
C HIS A 32 -0.39 12.32 -6.19
N SER A 33 -0.51 11.65 -7.34
CA SER A 33 -1.04 12.25 -8.57
C SER A 33 -2.48 12.76 -8.39
N GLY A 34 -3.33 12.01 -7.70
CA GLY A 34 -4.69 12.42 -7.36
C GLY A 34 -4.71 13.67 -6.49
N GLN A 35 -3.82 13.79 -5.50
CA GLN A 35 -3.70 14.98 -4.65
C GLN A 35 -3.32 16.22 -5.45
N ILE A 36 -2.36 16.11 -6.37
CA ILE A 36 -1.94 17.20 -7.27
C ILE A 36 -3.10 17.58 -8.20
N GLY A 37 -3.77 16.59 -8.78
CA GLY A 37 -4.90 16.76 -9.71
C GLY A 37 -6.13 17.42 -9.08
N MET A 38 -6.26 17.43 -7.75
CA MET A 38 -7.35 18.14 -7.07
C MET A 38 -7.24 19.67 -7.17
N ALA A 39 -6.09 20.21 -7.60
CA ALA A 39 -5.84 21.65 -7.77
C ALA A 39 -6.22 22.51 -6.56
N ASP A 40 -6.12 21.93 -5.36
CA ASP A 40 -6.46 22.57 -4.08
C ASP A 40 -5.30 22.35 -3.11
N ILE A 41 -4.55 23.41 -2.83
CA ILE A 41 -3.33 23.37 -2.03
C ILE A 41 -3.62 23.02 -0.56
N VAL A 42 -4.81 23.37 -0.05
CA VAL A 42 -5.14 23.22 1.37
C VAL A 42 -5.81 21.85 1.62
N ASN A 43 -6.82 21.53 0.81
CA ASN A 43 -7.71 20.39 1.03
C ASN A 43 -7.59 19.28 -0.02
N GLY A 44 -6.79 19.46 -1.08
CA GLY A 44 -6.67 18.49 -2.17
C GLY A 44 -6.32 17.07 -1.69
N ARG A 45 -5.52 16.95 -0.63
CA ARG A 45 -5.24 15.66 0.01
C ARG A 45 -6.47 14.94 0.55
N TYR A 46 -7.33 15.64 1.30
CA TYR A 46 -8.51 15.05 1.90
C TYR A 46 -9.57 14.75 0.84
N LYS A 47 -9.67 15.61 -0.18
CA LYS A 47 -10.51 15.38 -1.36
C LYS A 47 -10.09 14.11 -2.11
N ALA A 48 -8.79 13.94 -2.37
CA ALA A 48 -8.26 12.72 -2.99
C ALA A 48 -8.54 11.47 -2.12
N PHE A 49 -8.32 11.56 -0.81
CA PHE A 49 -8.57 10.44 0.10
C PHE A 49 -10.05 10.07 0.22
N LEU A 50 -10.97 11.03 0.09
CA LEU A 50 -12.41 10.77 0.05
C LEU A 50 -12.76 9.80 -1.09
N PHE A 51 -12.19 10.00 -2.28
CA PHE A 51 -12.40 9.10 -3.41
C PHE A 51 -11.74 7.73 -3.20
N VAL A 52 -10.62 7.65 -2.47
CA VAL A 52 -10.06 6.37 -2.02
C VAL A 52 -11.04 5.65 -1.09
N GLY A 53 -11.67 6.36 -0.15
CA GLY A 53 -12.68 5.81 0.75
C GLY A 53 -13.91 5.28 0.00
N ILE A 54 -14.39 6.02 -1.01
CA ILE A 54 -15.47 5.55 -1.88
C ILE A 54 -15.06 4.27 -2.62
N ALA A 55 -13.85 4.22 -3.19
CA ALA A 55 -13.34 3.03 -3.85
C ALA A 55 -13.24 1.83 -2.89
N TYR A 56 -12.83 2.05 -1.64
CA TYR A 56 -12.80 1.01 -0.61
C TYR A 56 -14.20 0.49 -0.32
N LEU A 57 -15.21 1.35 -0.19
CA LEU A 57 -16.59 0.92 -0.02
C LEU A 57 -17.05 0.06 -1.19
N LEU A 58 -16.84 0.52 -2.43
CA LEU A 58 -17.26 -0.21 -3.63
C LEU A 58 -16.58 -1.57 -3.71
N VAL A 59 -15.25 -1.64 -3.64
CA VAL A 59 -14.51 -2.88 -3.83
C VAL A 59 -14.69 -3.82 -2.64
N ALA A 60 -14.59 -3.34 -1.40
CA ALA A 60 -14.69 -4.19 -0.22
C ALA A 60 -16.11 -4.72 -0.03
N VAL A 61 -17.15 -3.89 -0.22
CA VAL A 61 -18.53 -4.34 -0.04
C VAL A 61 -19.02 -5.14 -1.24
N ILE A 62 -18.97 -4.56 -2.44
CA ILE A 62 -19.52 -5.22 -3.64
C ILE A 62 -18.68 -6.45 -4.00
N GLY A 63 -17.34 -6.35 -3.93
CA GLY A 63 -16.45 -7.49 -4.19
C GLY A 63 -16.70 -8.64 -3.23
N SER A 64 -16.83 -8.37 -1.92
CA SER A 64 -17.16 -9.41 -0.95
C SER A 64 -18.53 -10.03 -1.18
N ILE A 65 -19.55 -9.22 -1.49
CA ILE A 65 -20.90 -9.72 -1.82
C ILE A 65 -20.85 -10.66 -3.02
N ILE A 66 -20.17 -10.27 -4.11
CA ILE A 66 -20.01 -11.12 -5.29
C ILE A 66 -19.35 -12.46 -4.90
N MET A 67 -18.26 -12.41 -4.12
CA MET A 67 -17.55 -13.63 -3.72
C MET A 67 -18.37 -14.52 -2.78
N LEU A 68 -19.21 -13.94 -1.91
CA LEU A 68 -20.14 -14.69 -1.07
C LEU A 68 -21.23 -15.39 -1.90
N PHE A 69 -21.75 -14.73 -2.94
CA PHE A 69 -22.70 -15.35 -3.87
C PHE A 69 -22.05 -16.46 -4.69
N VAL A 70 -20.90 -16.21 -5.30
CA VAL A 70 -20.15 -17.21 -6.10
C VAL A 70 -19.77 -18.42 -5.24
N GLY A 71 -19.42 -18.19 -3.97
CA GLY A 71 -19.09 -19.24 -3.02
C GLY A 71 -20.30 -19.98 -2.42
N GLY A 72 -21.55 -19.58 -2.72
CA GLY A 72 -22.75 -20.17 -2.13
C GLY A 72 -22.83 -20.03 -0.60
N ALA A 73 -22.33 -18.92 -0.06
CA ALA A 73 -22.13 -18.75 1.38
C ALA A 73 -23.44 -18.66 2.17
N SER A 74 -23.41 -19.12 3.43
CA SER A 74 -24.46 -18.81 4.40
C SER A 74 -24.34 -17.35 4.85
N TRP A 75 -25.46 -16.65 4.94
CA TRP A 75 -25.52 -15.25 5.41
C TRP A 75 -25.56 -15.11 6.94
N THR A 76 -25.08 -16.15 7.63
CA THR A 76 -24.98 -16.20 9.09
C THR A 76 -23.57 -15.77 9.49
N PHE A 77 -23.48 -14.66 10.20
CA PHE A 77 -22.20 -14.10 10.64
C PHE A 77 -22.04 -14.20 12.15
N THR A 78 -20.86 -14.60 12.62
CA THR A 78 -20.57 -14.63 14.06
C THR A 78 -20.19 -13.24 14.55
N ALA A 79 -20.69 -12.83 15.71
CA ALA A 79 -20.39 -11.50 16.29
C ALA A 79 -18.89 -11.29 16.50
N LYS A 80 -18.18 -12.33 16.96
CA LYS A 80 -16.72 -12.30 17.14
C LYS A 80 -15.98 -12.12 15.81
N GLY A 81 -16.40 -12.82 14.75
CA GLY A 81 -15.83 -12.69 13.42
C GLY A 81 -16.03 -11.29 12.85
N MET A 82 -17.25 -10.76 12.94
CA MET A 82 -17.56 -9.39 12.50
C MET A 82 -16.73 -8.35 13.26
N GLY A 83 -16.58 -8.49 14.57
CA GLY A 83 -15.79 -7.58 15.40
C GLY A 83 -14.32 -7.52 14.98
N TRP A 84 -13.67 -8.68 14.80
CA TRP A 84 -12.28 -8.72 14.34
C TRP A 84 -12.10 -8.21 12.91
N SER A 85 -13.03 -8.51 12.00
CA SER A 85 -13.01 -7.98 10.63
C SER A 85 -13.16 -6.46 10.60
N LEU A 86 -14.00 -5.89 11.45
CA LEU A 86 -14.17 -4.45 11.56
C LEU A 86 -12.89 -3.78 12.09
N ILE A 87 -12.29 -4.33 13.15
CA ILE A 87 -11.00 -3.86 13.67
C ILE A 87 -9.93 -3.90 12.58
N ALA A 88 -9.83 -5.00 11.84
CA ALA A 88 -8.89 -5.13 10.73
C ALA A 88 -9.12 -4.05 9.65
N GLY A 89 -10.38 -3.80 9.29
CA GLY A 89 -10.74 -2.73 8.35
C GLY A 89 -10.35 -1.34 8.84
N VAL A 90 -10.58 -1.04 10.13
CA VAL A 90 -10.18 0.22 10.76
C VAL A 90 -8.67 0.39 10.75
N VAL A 91 -7.90 -0.63 11.12
CA VAL A 91 -6.43 -0.60 11.08
C VAL A 91 -5.93 -0.32 9.66
N GLY A 92 -6.52 -0.97 8.64
CA GLY A 92 -6.19 -0.72 7.24
C GLY A 92 -6.50 0.72 6.81
N ALA A 93 -7.67 1.25 7.16
CA ALA A 93 -8.08 2.61 6.84
C ALA A 93 -7.19 3.67 7.52
N ILE A 94 -6.81 3.45 8.79
CA ILE A 94 -5.84 4.29 9.50
C ILE A 94 -4.50 4.28 8.77
N GLY A 95 -4.00 3.11 8.37
CA GLY A 95 -2.75 3.00 7.62
C GLY A 95 -2.77 3.80 6.32
N ALA A 96 -3.85 3.67 5.52
CA ALA A 96 -4.04 4.45 4.30
C ALA A 96 -4.11 5.96 4.56
N PHE A 97 -4.77 6.38 5.64
CA PHE A 97 -4.81 7.78 6.06
C PHE A 97 -3.43 8.30 6.49
N CYS A 98 -2.62 7.49 7.18
CA CYS A 98 -1.25 7.86 7.52
C CYS A 98 -0.35 8.03 6.29
N VAL A 99 -0.56 7.28 5.20
CA VAL A 99 0.11 7.54 3.91
C VAL A 99 -0.20 8.96 3.42
N LEU A 100 -1.47 9.35 3.46
CA LEU A 100 -1.90 10.69 3.07
C LEU A 100 -1.19 11.78 3.89
N LEU A 101 -1.12 11.58 5.21
CA LEU A 101 -0.45 12.50 6.12
C LEU A 101 1.06 12.56 5.84
N ALA A 102 1.69 11.42 5.55
CA ALA A 102 3.12 11.36 5.20
C ALA A 102 3.44 12.14 3.92
N PHE A 103 2.59 12.07 2.90
CA PHE A 103 2.71 12.92 1.70
C PHE A 103 2.53 14.40 2.03
N GLY A 104 1.57 14.73 2.90
CA GLY A 104 1.39 16.08 3.42
C GLY A 104 2.60 16.61 4.19
N ALA A 105 3.37 15.72 4.83
CA ALA A 105 4.62 16.02 5.52
C ALA A 105 5.85 16.03 4.58
N LYS A 106 5.64 16.15 3.26
CA LYS A 106 6.69 16.17 2.21
C LYS A 106 7.40 14.82 1.98
N GLY A 107 6.82 13.72 2.44
CA GLY A 107 7.28 12.38 2.08
C GLY A 107 7.05 12.09 0.60
N SER A 108 8.09 11.67 -0.13
CA SER A 108 7.92 11.24 -1.52
C SER A 108 7.26 9.86 -1.60
N PRO A 109 6.43 9.56 -2.62
CA PRO A 109 5.82 8.25 -2.80
C PRO A 109 6.81 7.09 -2.72
N ALA A 110 7.96 7.18 -3.39
CA ALA A 110 8.96 6.11 -3.39
C ALA A 110 9.49 5.77 -1.99
N VAL A 111 9.88 6.79 -1.20
CA VAL A 111 10.39 6.60 0.16
C VAL A 111 9.32 6.08 1.10
N VAL A 112 8.16 6.74 1.12
CA VAL A 112 7.07 6.37 2.03
C VAL A 112 6.63 4.94 1.77
N MET A 113 6.45 4.56 0.51
CA MET A 113 6.05 3.20 0.14
C MET A 113 7.13 2.17 0.49
N SER A 114 8.40 2.47 0.24
CA SER A 114 9.50 1.58 0.61
C SER A 114 9.57 1.30 2.11
N ILE A 115 9.42 2.33 2.96
CA ILE A 115 9.40 2.17 4.43
C ILE A 115 8.23 1.28 4.84
N ILE A 116 7.03 1.51 4.29
CA ILE A 116 5.82 0.77 4.66
C ILE A 116 5.94 -0.70 4.27
N PHE A 117 6.33 -1.01 3.03
CA PHE A 117 6.42 -2.40 2.57
C PHE A 117 7.59 -3.17 3.15
N ALA A 118 8.67 -2.50 3.53
CA ALA A 118 9.76 -3.11 4.30
C ALA A 118 9.38 -3.33 5.77
N GLY A 119 8.63 -2.41 6.37
CA GLY A 119 8.25 -2.45 7.78
C GLY A 119 7.06 -3.37 8.10
N ALA A 120 6.09 -3.50 7.20
CA ALA A 120 4.88 -4.29 7.44
C ALA A 120 5.16 -5.77 7.79
N PRO A 121 6.08 -6.48 7.08
CA PRO A 121 6.47 -7.84 7.48
C PRO A 121 7.08 -7.92 8.88
N ILE A 122 7.82 -6.89 9.30
CA ILE A 122 8.47 -6.82 10.61
C ILE A 122 7.43 -6.70 11.72
N VAL A 123 6.47 -5.77 11.56
CA VAL A 123 5.36 -5.60 12.50
C VAL A 123 4.55 -6.89 12.59
N ASN A 124 4.22 -7.50 11.46
CA ASN A 124 3.50 -8.77 11.41
C ASN A 124 4.26 -9.89 12.13
N ALA A 125 5.58 -10.00 11.91
CA ALA A 125 6.43 -10.97 12.58
C ALA A 125 6.42 -10.80 14.11
N VAL A 126 6.56 -9.56 14.60
CA VAL A 126 6.55 -9.27 16.04
C VAL A 126 5.19 -9.62 16.65
N VAL A 127 4.09 -9.14 16.06
CA VAL A 127 2.74 -9.40 16.57
C VAL A 127 2.43 -10.90 16.54
N ALA A 128 2.79 -11.60 15.45
CA ALA A 128 2.58 -13.04 15.35
C ALA A 128 3.35 -13.82 16.42
N LEU A 129 4.62 -13.47 16.68
CA LEU A 129 5.42 -14.10 17.73
C LEU A 129 4.89 -13.81 19.14
N MET A 130 4.33 -12.62 19.38
CA MET A 130 3.72 -12.26 20.67
C MET A 130 2.40 -13.00 20.90
N MET A 131 1.57 -13.13 19.86
CA MET A 131 0.27 -13.81 19.96
C MET A 131 0.40 -15.34 19.96
N HIS A 132 1.40 -15.86 19.24
CA HIS A 132 1.66 -17.28 19.07
C HIS A 132 3.15 -17.55 19.34
N PRO A 133 3.56 -17.59 20.62
CA PRO A 133 4.95 -17.85 20.97
C PRO A 133 5.42 -19.20 20.42
N PRO A 134 6.69 -19.32 20.00
CA PRO A 134 7.20 -20.54 19.36
C PRO A 134 7.06 -21.75 20.29
N ALA A 135 6.58 -22.87 19.73
CA ALA A 135 6.35 -24.11 20.49
C ALA A 135 7.61 -24.66 21.20
N GLY A 136 8.81 -24.30 20.73
CA GLY A 136 10.10 -24.68 21.33
C GLY A 136 10.82 -23.56 22.08
N GLY A 137 10.12 -22.46 22.40
CA GLY A 137 10.70 -21.26 23.01
C GLY A 137 11.45 -20.37 22.00
N TRP A 138 11.92 -19.22 22.46
CA TRP A 138 12.57 -18.21 21.59
C TRP A 138 13.87 -18.70 20.94
N SER A 139 14.52 -19.72 21.52
CA SER A 139 15.68 -20.40 20.93
C SER A 139 15.34 -21.28 19.72
N SER A 140 14.07 -21.62 19.51
CA SER A 140 13.64 -22.40 18.34
C SER A 140 13.39 -21.56 17.09
N LEU A 141 13.57 -20.23 17.16
CA LEU A 141 13.49 -19.39 15.97
C LEU A 141 14.60 -19.77 15.00
N ARG A 142 14.20 -20.12 13.78
CA ARG A 142 15.15 -20.35 12.69
C ARG A 142 15.89 -19.05 12.39
N TRP A 143 17.22 -19.09 12.39
CA TRP A 143 18.03 -17.90 12.12
C TRP A 143 17.70 -17.26 10.76
N GLN A 144 17.25 -18.04 9.76
CA GLN A 144 16.84 -17.53 8.46
C GLN A 144 15.65 -16.56 8.55
N PHE A 145 14.73 -16.79 9.48
CA PHE A 145 13.59 -15.90 9.71
C PHE A 145 14.07 -14.54 10.23
N ILE A 146 14.99 -14.56 11.21
CA ILE A 146 15.61 -13.35 11.77
C ILE A 146 16.42 -12.62 10.68
N ALA A 147 17.21 -13.35 9.90
CA ALA A 147 17.94 -12.80 8.76
C ALA A 147 17.01 -12.15 7.74
N GLY A 148 15.85 -12.77 7.44
CA GLY A 148 14.84 -12.20 6.54
C GLY A 148 14.28 -10.86 7.04
N ILE A 149 14.01 -10.74 8.34
CA ILE A 149 13.57 -9.47 8.96
C ILE A 149 14.65 -8.39 8.81
N ILE A 150 15.91 -8.74 9.10
CA ILE A 150 17.04 -7.80 8.98
C ILE A 150 17.20 -7.37 7.51
N LEU A 151 17.14 -8.31 6.57
CA LEU A 151 17.25 -8.03 5.14
C LEU A 151 16.11 -7.15 4.63
N ALA A 152 14.87 -7.34 5.12
CA ALA A 152 13.76 -6.46 4.79
C ALA A 152 14.00 -5.02 5.28
N ALA A 153 14.44 -4.87 6.53
CA ALA A 153 14.78 -3.57 7.10
C ALA A 153 15.93 -2.88 6.32
N LEU A 154 16.99 -3.62 6.02
CA LEU A 154 18.12 -3.13 5.24
C LEU A 154 17.70 -2.77 3.81
N GLY A 155 16.89 -3.58 3.15
CA GLY A 155 16.37 -3.30 1.81
C GLY A 155 15.56 -2.00 1.77
N GLY A 156 14.65 -1.81 2.73
CA GLY A 156 13.91 -0.55 2.89
C GLY A 156 14.84 0.64 3.14
N PHE A 157 15.83 0.49 4.04
CA PHE A 157 16.83 1.53 4.30
C PHE A 157 17.63 1.89 3.04
N LEU A 158 18.12 0.92 2.28
CA LEU A 158 18.90 1.16 1.07
C LEU A 158 18.09 1.88 -0.01
N VAL A 159 16.85 1.44 -0.26
CA VAL A 159 15.96 2.08 -1.25
C VAL A 159 15.63 3.51 -0.87
N THR A 160 15.45 3.78 0.43
CA THR A 160 15.12 5.12 0.92
C THR A 160 16.31 6.06 0.90
N MET A 161 17.50 5.57 1.30
CA MET A 161 18.74 6.34 1.36
C MET A 161 19.32 6.65 -0.02
N TYR A 162 19.34 5.66 -0.93
CA TYR A 162 19.98 5.76 -2.24
C TYR A 162 19.00 6.01 -3.38
N ARG A 163 17.82 6.57 -3.10
CA ARG A 163 16.86 6.95 -4.15
C ARG A 163 17.52 7.93 -5.15
N PRO A 164 17.27 7.80 -6.46
CA PRO A 164 17.74 8.78 -7.43
C PRO A 164 17.20 10.18 -7.11
N GLY A 165 18.05 11.20 -7.21
CA GLY A 165 17.61 12.59 -7.12
C GLY A 165 16.61 12.92 -8.25
N THR A 166 15.59 13.72 -7.97
CA THR A 166 14.75 14.30 -9.01
C THR A 166 15.61 15.24 -9.84
N ALA A 167 15.66 15.06 -11.17
CA ALA A 167 16.31 16.01 -12.06
C ALA A 167 15.77 17.43 -11.77
N PRO A 168 16.63 18.47 -11.69
CA PRO A 168 16.15 19.84 -11.56
C PRO A 168 15.17 20.12 -12.68
N ALA A 169 13.97 20.62 -12.35
CA ALA A 169 13.03 21.09 -13.35
C ALA A 169 13.78 22.06 -14.27
N ALA A 170 13.79 21.78 -15.57
CA ALA A 170 14.36 22.70 -16.55
C ALA A 170 13.72 24.07 -16.32
N LYS A 171 14.54 25.09 -16.07
CA LYS A 171 14.05 26.47 -15.95
C LYS A 171 13.19 26.76 -17.18
N PRO A 172 11.99 27.35 -17.04
CA PRO A 172 11.24 27.79 -18.20
C PRO A 172 12.15 28.75 -18.97
N THR A 173 12.54 28.37 -20.18
CA THR A 173 13.17 29.30 -21.11
C THR A 173 12.15 30.40 -21.32
N ALA A 174 12.43 31.59 -20.78
CA ALA A 174 11.67 32.78 -21.06
C ALA A 174 11.58 32.89 -22.58
N ALA A 175 10.36 32.77 -23.12
CA ALA A 175 10.10 33.08 -24.50
C ALA A 175 10.63 34.50 -24.72
N ILE A 176 11.61 34.64 -25.61
CA ILE A 176 12.10 35.92 -26.07
C ILE A 176 10.88 36.61 -26.71
N GLU A 177 10.27 37.54 -25.99
CA GLU A 177 9.37 38.53 -26.57
C GLU A 177 10.14 39.23 -27.68
N HIS A 178 9.76 38.93 -28.92
CA HIS A 178 10.22 39.66 -30.08
C HIS A 178 9.56 41.04 -30.04
N HIS A 179 10.13 41.95 -29.24
CA HIS A 179 9.93 43.38 -29.39
C HIS A 179 10.50 43.80 -30.76
N ALA A 180 9.72 43.61 -31.83
CA ALA A 180 9.88 44.36 -33.05
C ALA A 180 9.03 45.62 -32.94
N GLY A 181 9.57 46.62 -32.24
CA GLY A 181 9.17 48.01 -32.39
C GLY A 181 10.34 48.78 -32.98
N GLY A 182 10.15 49.37 -34.16
CA GLY A 182 11.01 50.47 -34.62
C GLY A 182 11.29 50.54 -36.13
N GLY A 183 10.49 51.34 -36.84
CA GLY A 183 11.00 52.32 -37.82
C GLY A 183 11.21 51.87 -39.27
N GLN A 184 10.22 52.13 -40.12
CA GLN A 184 10.26 53.16 -41.19
C GLN A 184 8.86 53.35 -41.77
#